data_AF-A0A2U2SB27-F1
#
_entry.id   AF-A0A2U2SB27-F1
#
_cell.length_a   1.000
_cell.length_b   1.000
_cell.length_c   1.000
_cell.angle_alpha   90.00
_cell.angle_beta   90.00
_cell.angle_gamma   90.00
#
_symmetry.space_group_name_H-M   'P 1'
#
loop_
_entity.id
_entity.type
_entity.pdbx_description
1 polymer ?
#
loop_
_entity_poly.entity_id
_entity_poly.type
_entity_poly.pdbx_seq_one_letter_code
_entity_poly.pdbx_strand_id
1 'polypeptide(L)' 'MVAQDLLEILRCPVCIQTIDHPLEYYRESWLICQDCGRKYPIKEDIPIMLIDEGDKWINVPKEQLPVPPPPE' A
#
# COMPACT_ATOMS: atom_id res chain seq x y z
N MET A 1 26.09 9.99 14.23
CA MET A 1 25.00 9.12 14.69
C MET A 1 23.73 9.69 14.09
N VAL A 2 23.16 9.03 13.09
CA VAL A 2 21.93 9.51 12.43
C VAL A 2 20.79 9.27 13.42
N ALA A 3 20.11 10.34 13.82
CA ALA A 3 19.06 10.30 14.84
C ALA A 3 17.95 9.34 14.40
N GLN A 4 17.57 8.41 15.29
CA GLN A 4 16.50 7.43 15.08
C GLN A 4 15.17 8.10 14.69
N ASP A 5 14.97 9.36 15.09
CA ASP A 5 13.84 10.23 14.71
C ASP A 5 13.62 10.38 13.20
N LEU A 6 14.67 10.30 12.38
CA LEU A 6 14.53 10.45 10.91
C LEU A 6 14.00 9.17 10.23
N LEU A 7 14.15 8.01 10.87
CA LEU A 7 13.69 6.71 10.37
C LEU A 7 12.20 6.46 10.66
N GLU A 8 11.59 7.21 11.58
CA GLU A 8 10.15 7.13 11.90
C GLU A 8 9.23 7.89 10.92
N ILE A 9 9.82 8.64 9.98
CA ILE A 9 9.10 9.59 9.10
C ILE A 9 8.54 8.92 7.83
N LEU A 10 9.00 7.73 7.47
CA LEU A 10 8.58 7.04 6.23
C LEU A 10 7.41 6.08 6.49
N ARG A 11 6.18 6.61 6.62
CA ARG A 11 4.94 5.82 6.83
C ARG A 11 3.79 6.25 5.91
N CYS A 12 2.81 5.35 5.75
CA CYS A 12 1.69 5.48 4.81
C CYS A 12 0.90 6.79 5.06
N PRO A 13 0.68 7.66 4.06
CA PRO A 13 0.15 9.02 4.24
C PRO A 13 -1.28 9.10 4.80
N VAL A 14 -2.05 7.99 4.82
CA VAL A 14 -3.40 7.94 5.41
C VAL A 14 -3.44 7.30 6.79
N CYS A 15 -2.60 6.29 7.01
CA CYS A 15 -2.45 5.61 8.30
C CYS A 15 -1.29 6.19 9.14
N ILE A 16 -0.78 7.36 8.74
CA ILE A 16 0.41 8.03 9.32
C ILE A 16 0.26 8.36 10.81
N GLN A 17 -0.91 8.11 11.38
CA GLN A 17 -1.22 8.32 12.80
C GLN A 17 -0.75 7.18 13.71
N THR A 18 -0.21 6.07 13.21
CA THR A 18 0.16 4.94 14.08
C THR A 18 1.45 4.23 13.66
N ILE A 19 2.23 3.86 14.67
CA ILE A 19 3.67 3.66 14.58
C ILE A 19 4.08 2.31 13.94
N ASP A 20 3.15 1.38 13.72
CA ASP A 20 3.47 0.02 13.27
C ASP A 20 2.35 -0.55 12.38
N HIS A 21 2.37 -0.30 11.06
CA HIS A 21 1.42 -0.92 10.13
C HIS A 21 2.14 -1.44 8.87
N PRO A 22 2.46 -2.75 8.80
CA PRO A 22 3.10 -3.36 7.65
C PRO A 22 2.12 -3.48 6.46
N LEU A 23 2.53 -3.02 5.27
CA LEU A 23 1.84 -3.32 4.01
C LEU A 23 2.15 -4.77 3.60
N GLU A 24 1.11 -5.59 3.39
CA GLU A 24 1.23 -6.94 2.85
C GLU A 24 1.54 -6.85 1.35
N TYR A 25 2.74 -7.27 0.97
CA TYR A 25 3.14 -7.41 -0.42
C TYR A 25 2.48 -8.66 -1.01
N TYR A 26 1.60 -8.49 -2.00
CA TYR A 26 0.81 -9.55 -2.59
C TYR A 26 1.10 -9.71 -4.09
N ARG A 27 1.48 -10.93 -4.49
CA ARG A 27 1.73 -11.36 -5.88
C ARG A 27 2.63 -10.42 -6.68
N GLU A 28 3.58 -9.76 -6.02
CA GLU A 28 4.54 -8.85 -6.67
C GLU A 28 3.90 -7.71 -7.48
N SER A 29 2.64 -7.40 -7.18
CA SER A 29 1.82 -6.50 -7.98
C SER A 29 0.90 -5.62 -7.13
N TRP A 30 0.84 -5.89 -5.83
CA TRP A 30 -0.08 -5.23 -4.90
C TRP A 30 0.57 -5.01 -3.54
N LEU A 31 0.29 -3.86 -2.95
CA LEU A 31 0.58 -3.54 -1.56
C LEU A 31 -0.75 -3.38 -0.82
N ILE A 32 -1.01 -4.25 0.15
CA ILE A 32 -2.27 -4.31 0.87
C ILE A 32 -2.07 -3.78 2.28
N CYS A 33 -2.80 -2.73 2.62
CA CYS A 33 -2.91 -2.23 3.98
C CYS A 33 -3.83 -3.15 4.79
N GLN A 34 -3.30 -3.87 5.79
CA GLN A 34 -4.13 -4.74 6.63
C GLN A 34 -5.08 -3.96 7.54
N ASP A 35 -4.74 -2.71 7.90
CA ASP A 35 -5.53 -1.87 8.80
C ASP A 35 -6.69 -1.17 8.10
N CYS A 36 -6.39 -0.57 6.96
CA CYS A 36 -7.35 0.21 6.18
C CYS A 36 -7.99 -0.60 5.06
N GLY A 37 -7.52 -1.82 4.80
CA GLY A 37 -8.02 -2.69 3.73
C GLY A 37 -7.71 -2.21 2.31
N ARG A 38 -7.07 -1.03 2.16
CA ARG A 38 -6.70 -0.45 0.87
C ARG A 38 -5.65 -1.28 0.17
N LYS A 39 -5.73 -1.35 -1.15
CA LYS A 39 -4.85 -2.18 -1.97
C LYS A 39 -4.28 -1.34 -3.08
N TYR A 40 -2.99 -1.09 -3.02
CA TYR A 40 -2.26 -0.24 -3.94
C TYR A 40 -1.64 -1.10 -5.04
N PRO A 41 -1.94 -0.87 -6.32
CA PRO A 41 -1.32 -1.60 -7.40
C PRO A 41 0.13 -1.17 -7.62
N ILE A 42 0.95 -2.06 -8.17
CA ILE A 42 2.34 -1.80 -8.57
C ILE A 42 2.39 -1.81 -10.10
N LYS A 43 2.63 -0.64 -10.69
CA LYS A 43 2.67 -0.44 -12.14
C LYS A 43 4.11 -0.13 -12.53
N GLU A 44 4.66 -0.87 -13.48
CA GLU A 44 6.06 -0.70 -13.94
C GLU A 44 7.10 -0.73 -12.81
N ASP A 45 6.93 -1.66 -11.85
CA ASP A 45 7.78 -1.77 -10.64
C ASP A 45 7.63 -0.58 -9.66
N ILE A 46 6.72 0.36 -9.94
CA ILE A 46 6.44 1.53 -9.09
C ILE A 46 5.13 1.31 -8.31
N PRO A 47 5.17 1.31 -6.96
CA PRO A 47 3.96 1.21 -6.15
C PRO A 47 3.12 2.49 -6.22
N ILE A 48 1.90 2.37 -6.74
CA ILE A 48 0.95 3.48 -6.84
C ILE A 48 0.24 3.66 -5.49
N MET A 49 0.88 4.35 -4.56
CA MET A 49 0.35 4.66 -3.23
C MET A 49 -0.65 5.84 -3.23
N LEU A 50 -1.47 5.94 -4.28
CA LEU A 50 -2.55 6.94 -4.35
C LEU A 50 -3.74 6.47 -3.53
N ILE A 51 -4.28 7.36 -2.70
CA ILE A 51 -5.43 7.06 -1.82
C ILE A 51 -6.63 6.64 -2.66
N ASP A 52 -6.90 7.37 -3.74
CA ASP A 52 -8.01 7.11 -4.67
C ASP A 52 -7.92 5.70 -5.27
N GLU A 53 -6.73 5.32 -5.76
CA GLU A 53 -6.47 3.96 -6.25
C GLU A 53 -6.68 2.92 -5.16
N GLY A 54 -6.11 3.11 -3.97
CA GLY A 54 -6.26 2.18 -2.86
C GLY A 54 -7.71 1.97 -2.40
N ASP A 55 -8.53 3.02 -2.48
CA ASP A 55 -9.95 2.99 -2.10
C ASP A 55 -10.79 2.17 -3.08
N LYS A 56 -10.49 2.23 -4.39
CA LYS A 56 -11.17 1.40 -5.42
C LYS A 56 -11.11 -0.10 -5.10
N TRP A 57 -10.03 -0.55 -4.47
CA TRP A 57 -9.78 -1.95 -4.17
C TRP A 57 -10.10 -2.36 -2.72
N ILE A 58 -10.61 -1.45 -1.88
CA ILE A 58 -10.88 -1.75 -0.46
C ILE A 58 -11.88 -2.90 -0.29
N ASN A 59 -12.93 -2.91 -1.13
CA ASN A 59 -14.00 -3.92 -1.11
C ASN A 59 -13.67 -5.19 -1.91
N VAL A 60 -12.58 -5.18 -2.68
CA VAL A 60 -12.18 -6.32 -3.51
C VAL A 60 -11.33 -7.27 -2.65
N PRO A 61 -11.67 -8.57 -2.53
CA PRO A 61 -10.84 -9.51 -1.79
C PRO A 61 -9.50 -9.73 -2.51
N LYS A 62 -8.43 -9.97 -1.75
CA LYS A 62 -7.06 -10.10 -2.29
C LYS A 62 -6.93 -11.16 -3.38
N GLU A 63 -7.75 -12.21 -3.30
CA GLU A 63 -7.78 -13.32 -4.25
C GLU A 63 -8.33 -12.93 -5.63
N GLN A 64 -9.15 -11.88 -5.68
CA GLN A 64 -9.77 -11.35 -6.91
C GLN A 64 -8.96 -10.19 -7.51
N LEU A 65 -7.82 -9.83 -6.92
CA LEU A 65 -6.97 -8.79 -7.48
C LEU A 65 -6.36 -9.25 -8.81
N PRO A 66 -6.55 -8.49 -9.90
CA PRO A 66 -5.94 -8.80 -11.18
C PRO A 66 -4.41 -8.64 -11.10
N VAL A 67 -3.70 -9.60 -11.71
CA VAL A 67 -2.24 -9.55 -11.87
C VAL A 67 -1.94 -9.80 -13.35
N PRO A 68 -1.33 -8.85 -14.09
CA PRO A 68 -0.86 -7.53 -13.65
C PRO A 68 -2.00 -6.56 -13.30
N PRO A 69 -1.75 -5.54 -12.46
CA PRO A 69 -2.75 -4.54 -12.14
C PRO A 69 -3.16 -3.76 -13.41
N PRO A 70 -4.44 -3.36 -13.53
CA PRO A 70 -4.94 -2.72 -14.73
C PRO A 70 -4.23 -1.38 -14.97
N PRO A 71 -3.77 -1.12 -16.20
CA PRO A 71 -3.35 0.21 -16.60
C PRO A 71 -4.62 1.03 -16.82
N GLU A 72 -5.09 1.75 -15.81
CA GLU A 72 -5.97 2.89 -16.09
C GLU A 72 -5.27 3.87 -17.04
#